data_AF-A0A8H2WJR4-F1
#
_entry.id   AF-A0A8H2WJR4-F1
#
_cell.length_a   1.000
_cell.length_b   1.000
_cell.length_c   1.000
_cell.angle_alpha   90.00
_cell.angle_beta   90.00
_cell.angle_gamma   90.00
#
_symmetry.space_group_name_H-M   'P 1'
#
loop_
_entity.id
_entity.type
_entity.pdbx_description
1 polymer ?
#
loop_
_entity_poly.entity_id
_entity_poly.type
_entity_poly.pdbx_seq_one_letter_code
_entity_poly.pdbx_strand_id
1 'polypeptide(L)'
;MLYSTLVLALFSASFSAAVPSGHEHARFHKDHHVRDVGHSLTIQLKAQDDMKDPDDLTIATTIINKGSKTVKILNDPNGPLSSWKTHTFNFESLPSVGPDGVKSKTVGQLADVNAIRVKYNPSVAAALDDTSAFTVLQPGENKTVVHDLSGMYNFHSPGGYTIKLASPAQYFDVVEDDGSISSVPATLTTGEAENTSILNIPVGALLTSKKGLINTGIASIDNLALLHSNRMIRRAGSSEFNNCSDEQQKSVREGVKAAKEYNKNAVDYFNGTLGARYTNWFGALADNRTEIVKGHFTNLTDKIEQFEFDCSCDKPDTFAYVYPTRFPTVYLCGAFWKAPTNGTDSKAGTIVHEGTHFVNIGSTDDYAYGQSGAKNLSSSDPDRAVMNADSHEYFVENYPHLD
;
A
#
# COMPACT_ATOMS: atom_id res chain seq x y z
N MET A 1 -58.22 -76.35 -31.42
CA MET A 1 -59.68 -76.19 -31.57
C MET A 1 -59.98 -74.70 -31.62
N LEU A 2 -60.59 -74.27 -32.73
CA LEU A 2 -61.33 -73.01 -32.96
C LEU A 2 -60.54 -71.69 -32.87
N TYR A 3 -60.39 -70.98 -34.01
CA TYR A 3 -61.32 -69.97 -34.57
C TYR A 3 -61.53 -68.80 -33.57
N SER A 4 -61.45 -67.51 -33.88
CA SER A 4 -61.75 -66.81 -35.12
C SER A 4 -61.26 -65.35 -35.02
N THR A 5 -60.94 -64.78 -36.18
CA THR A 5 -61.08 -63.36 -36.60
C THR A 5 -61.88 -62.40 -35.69
N LEU A 6 -61.44 -61.14 -35.52
CA LEU A 6 -61.91 -59.95 -36.29
C LEU A 6 -61.42 -58.58 -35.73
N VAL A 7 -60.89 -57.73 -36.62
CA VAL A 7 -61.02 -56.25 -36.79
C VAL A 7 -60.33 -55.19 -35.90
N LEU A 8 -59.72 -54.25 -36.65
CA LEU A 8 -59.21 -52.89 -36.40
C LEU A 8 -60.00 -52.00 -35.41
N ALA A 9 -59.27 -51.17 -34.66
CA ALA A 9 -59.50 -49.72 -34.60
C ALA A 9 -58.24 -48.97 -34.13
N LEU A 10 -57.94 -47.88 -34.85
CA LEU A 10 -56.87 -46.91 -34.59
C LEU A 10 -57.03 -46.21 -33.23
N PHE A 11 -55.92 -45.87 -32.57
CA PHE A 11 -55.55 -44.49 -32.21
C PHE A 11 -54.13 -44.49 -31.64
N SER A 12 -53.27 -43.70 -32.27
CA SER A 12 -51.86 -43.50 -31.93
C SER A 12 -51.69 -42.65 -30.68
N ALA A 13 -51.03 -43.19 -29.66
CA ALA A 13 -50.40 -42.45 -28.58
C ALA A 13 -49.16 -43.24 -28.11
N SER A 14 -47.97 -42.74 -28.43
CA SER A 14 -46.71 -43.37 -28.06
C SER A 14 -46.20 -42.74 -26.75
N PHE A 15 -46.23 -43.50 -25.66
CA PHE A 15 -45.46 -43.20 -24.45
C PHE A 15 -44.78 -44.47 -23.92
N SER A 16 -43.44 -44.38 -23.88
CA SER A 16 -42.47 -44.94 -22.94
C SER A 16 -42.27 -46.46 -22.75
N ALA A 17 -41.01 -46.88 -22.95
CA ALA A 17 -40.16 -47.70 -22.05
C ALA A 17 -39.01 -48.31 -22.90
N ALA A 18 -37.73 -48.45 -22.52
CA ALA A 18 -36.93 -48.24 -21.30
C ALA A 18 -35.42 -48.25 -21.74
N VAL A 19 -34.52 -47.37 -21.24
CA VAL A 19 -33.47 -47.59 -20.18
C VAL A 19 -32.22 -48.38 -20.67
N PRO A 20 -30.95 -48.15 -20.20
CA PRO A 20 -30.17 -46.94 -19.85
C PRO A 20 -28.70 -46.94 -20.40
N SER A 21 -27.95 -45.84 -20.23
CA SER A 21 -26.66 -45.77 -19.48
C SER A 21 -25.74 -44.62 -19.91
N GLY A 22 -25.32 -43.79 -18.94
CA GLY A 22 -23.94 -43.26 -18.85
C GLY A 22 -23.58 -41.95 -19.57
N HIS A 23 -23.67 -40.82 -18.88
CA HIS A 23 -22.50 -40.04 -18.38
C HIS A 23 -22.91 -38.61 -17.98
N GLU A 24 -22.84 -38.33 -16.68
CA GLU A 24 -22.91 -37.00 -16.10
C GLU A 24 -21.60 -36.23 -16.37
N HIS A 25 -21.73 -35.04 -16.97
CA HIS A 25 -20.79 -33.95 -16.77
C HIS A 25 -21.59 -32.73 -16.32
N ALA A 26 -21.70 -32.56 -15.00
CA ALA A 26 -22.26 -31.37 -14.38
C ALA A 26 -21.29 -30.19 -14.61
N ARG A 27 -21.68 -29.26 -15.49
CA ARG A 27 -21.11 -27.92 -15.55
C ARG A 27 -21.60 -27.14 -14.34
N PHE A 28 -20.71 -26.87 -13.39
CA PHE A 28 -20.94 -25.85 -12.38
C PHE A 28 -20.83 -24.46 -13.03
N HIS A 29 -21.97 -23.88 -13.43
CA HIS A 29 -22.09 -22.45 -13.57
C HIS A 29 -22.13 -21.85 -12.16
N LYS A 30 -20.99 -21.31 -11.72
CA LYS A 30 -20.97 -20.40 -10.57
C LYS A 30 -21.14 -18.99 -11.13
N ASP A 31 -22.39 -18.61 -11.38
CA ASP A 31 -22.74 -17.21 -11.54
C ASP A 31 -22.48 -16.53 -10.20
N HIS A 32 -21.29 -15.94 -10.07
CA HIS A 32 -21.09 -14.89 -9.10
C HIS A 32 -21.96 -13.72 -9.55
N HIS A 33 -23.14 -13.59 -8.93
CA HIS A 33 -23.85 -12.31 -8.89
C HIS A 33 -22.87 -11.28 -8.32
N VAL A 34 -22.18 -10.56 -9.20
CA VAL A 34 -21.57 -9.28 -8.87
C VAL A 34 -22.74 -8.41 -8.44
N ARG A 35 -22.86 -8.17 -7.13
CA ARG A 35 -23.72 -7.08 -6.66
C ARG A 35 -23.18 -5.84 -7.35
N ASP A 36 -23.96 -5.26 -8.25
CA ASP A 36 -23.69 -3.91 -8.72
C ASP A 36 -23.83 -2.99 -7.49
N VAL A 37 -22.68 -2.70 -6.85
CA VAL A 37 -22.67 -1.95 -5.59
C VAL A 37 -23.06 -0.48 -5.86
N GLY A 38 -23.14 -0.08 -7.13
CA GLY A 38 -23.43 1.29 -7.56
C GLY A 38 -22.23 2.23 -7.42
N HIS A 39 -21.07 1.71 -6.95
CA HIS A 39 -19.82 2.43 -6.83
C HIS A 39 -19.11 2.45 -8.18
N SER A 40 -18.75 3.66 -8.65
CA SER A 40 -17.90 3.82 -9.82
C SER A 40 -17.03 5.04 -9.61
N LEU A 41 -15.71 4.83 -9.50
CA LEU A 41 -14.74 5.88 -9.32
C LEU A 41 -13.93 6.08 -10.60
N THR A 42 -13.66 7.33 -10.93
CA THR A 42 -12.80 7.73 -12.04
C THR A 42 -11.70 8.64 -11.52
N ILE A 43 -10.48 8.43 -12.01
CA ILE A 43 -9.33 9.30 -11.74
C ILE A 43 -8.98 10.05 -13.01
N GLN A 44 -8.80 11.36 -12.88
CA GLN A 44 -8.14 12.18 -13.89
C GLN A 44 -6.80 12.66 -13.36
N LEU A 45 -5.75 12.51 -14.16
CA LEU A 45 -4.42 13.02 -13.88
C LEU A 45 -4.16 14.26 -14.72
N LYS A 46 -3.58 15.28 -14.08
CA LYS A 46 -3.04 16.45 -14.76
C LYS A 46 -1.65 16.75 -14.21
N ALA A 47 -0.65 16.58 -15.05
CA ALA A 47 0.69 17.08 -14.76
C ALA A 47 0.70 18.61 -14.83
N GLN A 48 1.61 19.25 -14.12
CA GLN A 48 1.89 20.67 -14.34
C GLN A 48 2.48 20.92 -15.74
N ASP A 49 2.22 22.11 -16.29
CA ASP A 49 2.62 22.45 -17.65
C ASP A 49 4.12 22.78 -17.76
N ASP A 50 4.70 23.45 -16.75
CA ASP A 50 6.09 23.92 -16.77
C ASP A 50 6.82 23.54 -15.47
N MET A 51 7.58 22.45 -15.51
CA MET A 51 8.55 22.11 -14.44
C MET A 51 9.88 22.79 -14.74
N LYS A 52 10.55 23.38 -13.74
CA LYS A 52 11.89 23.98 -13.91
C LYS A 52 13.01 23.17 -13.28
N ASP A 53 12.75 22.64 -12.10
CA ASP A 53 13.72 21.95 -11.25
C ASP A 53 12.99 20.89 -10.39
N PRO A 54 13.70 19.95 -9.75
CA PRO A 54 13.09 18.85 -8.99
C PRO A 54 12.25 19.29 -7.77
N ASP A 55 12.35 20.54 -7.32
CA ASP A 55 11.62 21.10 -6.17
C ASP A 55 10.28 21.76 -6.56
N ASP A 56 9.96 21.71 -7.85
CA ASP A 56 8.76 22.28 -8.47
C ASP A 56 7.78 21.19 -8.92
N LEU A 57 8.09 19.90 -8.75
CA LEU A 57 7.26 18.81 -9.29
C LEU A 57 5.88 18.75 -8.63
N THR A 58 4.81 18.95 -9.39
CA THR A 58 3.43 18.75 -8.94
C THR A 58 2.59 17.92 -9.91
N ILE A 59 1.63 17.17 -9.35
CA ILE A 59 0.59 16.44 -10.10
C ILE A 59 -0.76 16.74 -9.44
N ALA A 60 -1.79 17.04 -10.24
CA ALA A 60 -3.16 17.08 -9.76
C ALA A 60 -3.89 15.78 -10.08
N THR A 61 -4.55 15.20 -9.09
CA THR A 61 -5.49 14.07 -9.24
C THR A 61 -6.89 14.56 -8.96
N THR A 62 -7.83 14.31 -9.87
CA THR A 62 -9.25 14.53 -9.65
C THR A 62 -9.99 13.20 -9.57
N ILE A 63 -10.56 12.90 -8.41
CA ILE A 63 -11.38 11.72 -8.18
C ILE A 63 -12.83 12.10 -8.39
N ILE A 64 -13.55 11.34 -9.21
CA ILE A 64 -14.94 11.61 -9.57
C ILE A 64 -15.77 10.38 -9.22
N ASN A 65 -16.86 10.59 -8.48
CA ASN A 65 -17.87 9.55 -8.29
C ASN A 65 -18.81 9.53 -9.51
N LYS A 66 -18.64 8.53 -10.38
CA LYS A 66 -19.52 8.23 -11.52
C LYS A 66 -20.63 7.25 -11.17
N GLY A 67 -20.64 6.76 -9.93
CA GLY A 67 -21.63 5.85 -9.40
C GLY A 67 -22.98 6.52 -9.16
N SER A 68 -23.95 5.71 -8.74
CA SER A 68 -25.32 6.15 -8.43
C SER A 68 -25.53 6.42 -6.93
N LYS A 69 -24.55 6.10 -6.08
CA LYS A 69 -24.59 6.27 -4.62
C LYS A 69 -23.49 7.19 -4.14
N THR A 70 -23.70 7.81 -2.98
CA THR A 70 -22.64 8.50 -2.24
C THR A 70 -21.58 7.48 -1.81
N VAL A 71 -20.32 7.84 -1.94
CA VAL A 71 -19.17 7.03 -1.50
C VAL A 71 -18.45 7.73 -0.36
N LYS A 72 -18.10 6.99 0.69
CA LYS A 72 -17.25 7.44 1.80
C LYS A 72 -15.90 6.73 1.68
N ILE A 73 -14.93 7.43 1.12
CA ILE A 73 -13.62 6.89 0.76
C ILE A 73 -12.62 7.17 1.89
N LEU A 74 -11.84 6.18 2.31
CA LEU A 74 -10.73 6.37 3.23
C LEU A 74 -9.58 7.12 2.54
N ASN A 75 -8.98 8.08 3.24
CA ASN A 75 -7.82 8.82 2.74
C ASN A 75 -6.52 8.01 2.97
N ASP A 76 -6.37 6.88 2.25
CA ASP A 76 -5.18 6.03 2.30
C ASP A 76 -3.90 6.86 2.02
N PRO A 77 -2.86 6.79 2.86
CA PRO A 77 -1.62 7.52 2.65
C PRO A 77 -0.96 7.30 1.28
N ASN A 78 -1.03 6.11 0.70
CA ASN A 78 -0.51 5.76 -0.64
C ASN A 78 -1.49 6.08 -1.78
N GLY A 79 -2.67 6.59 -1.45
CA GLY A 79 -3.74 6.90 -2.40
C GLY A 79 -3.67 8.33 -2.96
N PRO A 80 -4.38 8.60 -4.06
CA PRO A 80 -4.40 9.91 -4.72
C PRO A 80 -5.26 10.96 -3.99
N LEU A 81 -5.97 10.59 -2.93
CA LEU A 81 -6.71 11.53 -2.06
C LEU A 81 -5.87 12.04 -0.88
N SER A 82 -4.70 11.45 -0.67
CA SER A 82 -3.74 11.81 0.38
C SER A 82 -2.79 12.91 -0.10
N SER A 83 -2.28 13.72 0.83
CA SER A 83 -1.21 14.68 0.60
C SER A 83 0.16 14.21 1.10
N TRP A 84 0.24 12.97 1.61
CA TRP A 84 1.50 12.38 2.05
C TRP A 84 2.45 12.19 0.87
N LYS A 85 3.76 12.37 1.09
CA LYS A 85 4.81 12.13 0.08
C LYS A 85 5.18 10.64 -0.01
N THR A 86 4.17 9.80 -0.19
CA THR A 86 4.24 8.34 -0.39
C THR A 86 4.35 8.00 -1.88
N HIS A 87 4.60 6.73 -2.20
CA HIS A 87 4.77 6.29 -3.60
C HIS A 87 3.43 6.11 -4.33
N THR A 88 2.80 7.23 -4.70
CA THR A 88 1.51 7.25 -5.41
C THR A 88 1.65 7.16 -6.94
N PHE A 89 2.76 7.66 -7.49
CA PHE A 89 2.96 7.80 -8.95
C PHE A 89 4.22 7.09 -9.44
N ASN A 90 4.15 6.56 -10.65
CA ASN A 90 5.27 6.06 -11.41
C ASN A 90 5.49 6.94 -12.64
N PHE A 91 6.74 7.30 -12.91
CA PHE A 91 7.13 8.02 -14.12
C PHE A 91 7.94 7.09 -15.00
N GLU A 92 7.41 6.76 -16.16
CA GLU A 92 8.05 5.87 -17.13
C GLU A 92 8.50 6.66 -18.34
N SER A 93 9.79 6.62 -18.65
CA SER A 93 10.34 7.40 -19.76
C SER A 93 9.79 6.95 -21.12
N LEU A 94 9.42 7.94 -21.93
CA LEU A 94 8.99 7.73 -23.30
C LEU A 94 10.19 7.60 -24.25
N PRO A 95 10.01 6.95 -25.41
CA PRO A 95 10.98 7.02 -26.49
C PRO A 95 11.30 8.46 -26.88
N SER A 96 12.58 8.81 -26.82
CA SER A 96 13.11 10.06 -27.34
C SER A 96 14.19 9.78 -28.40
N VAL A 97 14.36 10.71 -29.33
CA VAL A 97 15.42 10.67 -30.34
C VAL A 97 16.33 11.86 -30.09
N GLY A 98 17.62 11.59 -29.88
CA GLY A 98 18.63 12.62 -29.69
C GLY A 98 18.80 13.49 -30.94
N PRO A 99 19.45 14.66 -30.82
CA PRO A 99 19.77 15.53 -31.97
C PRO A 99 20.61 14.84 -33.05
N ASP A 100 21.32 13.78 -32.67
CA ASP A 100 22.15 12.91 -33.52
C ASP A 100 21.36 11.79 -34.22
N GLY A 101 20.04 11.73 -34.03
CA GLY A 101 19.17 10.69 -34.59
C GLY A 101 19.22 9.36 -33.82
N VAL A 102 19.95 9.29 -32.70
CA VAL A 102 20.07 8.09 -31.89
C VAL A 102 18.85 7.96 -30.98
N LYS A 103 18.18 6.80 -31.01
CA LYS A 103 17.07 6.49 -30.11
C LYS A 103 17.59 6.30 -28.69
N SER A 104 16.89 6.88 -27.71
CA SER A 104 17.23 6.67 -26.30
C SER A 104 17.10 5.19 -25.92
N LYS A 105 18.08 4.68 -25.17
CA LYS A 105 18.06 3.34 -24.59
C LYS A 105 17.21 3.25 -23.32
N THR A 106 16.67 4.37 -22.83
CA THR A 106 15.99 4.44 -21.54
C THR A 106 14.51 4.08 -21.59
N VAL A 107 13.92 3.81 -22.76
CA VAL A 107 12.46 3.54 -22.89
C VAL A 107 11.96 2.54 -21.84
N GLY A 108 10.93 2.93 -21.10
CA GLY A 108 10.35 2.07 -20.07
C GLY A 108 11.09 2.13 -18.73
N GLN A 109 12.21 2.84 -18.62
CA GLN A 109 12.90 3.06 -17.36
C GLN A 109 12.05 3.94 -16.44
N LEU A 110 11.84 3.46 -15.22
CA LEU A 110 11.18 4.21 -14.15
C LEU A 110 12.15 5.22 -13.53
N ALA A 111 11.64 6.39 -13.18
CA ALA A 111 12.35 7.31 -12.29
C ALA A 111 12.55 6.66 -10.92
N ASP A 112 13.69 6.93 -10.27
CA ASP A 112 13.87 6.48 -8.89
C ASP A 112 12.95 7.29 -7.98
N VAL A 113 12.39 6.64 -6.96
CA VAL A 113 11.49 7.25 -5.99
C VAL A 113 12.09 7.23 -4.59
N ASN A 114 12.10 8.39 -3.95
CA ASN A 114 12.40 8.62 -2.55
C ASN A 114 11.13 9.15 -1.89
N ALA A 115 10.38 8.24 -1.27
CA ALA A 115 9.10 8.52 -0.63
C ALA A 115 9.15 8.11 0.85
N ILE A 116 8.32 8.72 1.68
CA ILE A 116 8.12 8.24 3.06
C ILE A 116 7.35 6.92 3.04
N ARG A 117 7.40 6.18 4.14
CA ARG A 117 6.57 5.01 4.40
C ARG A 117 5.75 5.24 5.65
N VAL A 118 4.53 4.74 5.70
CA VAL A 118 3.52 5.16 6.69
C VAL A 118 2.79 3.93 7.20
N LYS A 119 2.91 3.58 8.50
CA LYS A 119 1.99 2.60 9.09
C LYS A 119 0.58 3.17 9.20
N TYR A 120 -0.32 2.55 8.45
CA TYR A 120 -1.75 2.82 8.43
C TYR A 120 -2.55 1.53 8.63
N ASN A 121 -3.82 1.65 9.03
CA ASN A 121 -4.74 0.52 9.03
C ASN A 121 -6.15 1.01 8.65
N PRO A 122 -6.73 0.55 7.52
CA PRO A 122 -8.05 0.97 7.07
C PRO A 122 -9.16 0.77 8.10
N SER A 123 -9.11 -0.32 8.87
CA SER A 123 -10.13 -0.63 9.89
C SER A 123 -10.05 0.31 11.09
N VAL A 124 -8.83 0.70 11.49
CA VAL A 124 -8.63 1.69 12.57
C VAL A 124 -9.13 3.07 12.11
N ALA A 125 -8.78 3.48 10.90
CA ALA A 125 -9.22 4.75 10.33
C ALA A 125 -10.75 4.80 10.13
N ALA A 126 -11.36 3.72 9.63
CA ALA A 126 -12.81 3.61 9.46
C ALA A 126 -13.60 3.73 10.77
N ALA A 127 -13.00 3.29 11.88
CA ALA A 127 -13.60 3.35 13.21
C ALA A 127 -13.48 4.74 13.89
N LEU A 128 -12.76 5.69 13.31
CA LEU A 128 -12.64 7.04 13.85
C LEU A 128 -13.89 7.87 13.55
N ASP A 129 -14.27 8.69 14.53
CA ASP A 129 -15.25 9.78 14.36
C ASP A 129 -14.61 11.06 13.78
N ASP A 130 -13.45 10.92 13.12
CA ASP A 130 -12.72 12.03 12.51
C ASP A 130 -13.02 12.10 11.02
N THR A 131 -13.71 13.16 10.61
CA THR A 131 -14.04 13.39 9.20
C THR A 131 -12.82 13.59 8.30
N SER A 132 -11.65 13.93 8.84
CA SER A 132 -10.41 14.10 8.08
C SER A 132 -9.81 12.78 7.57
N ALA A 133 -10.21 11.65 8.15
CA ALA A 133 -9.84 10.31 7.68
C ALA A 133 -10.57 9.92 6.38
N PHE A 134 -11.58 10.69 5.96
CA PHE A 134 -12.44 10.35 4.84
C PHE A 134 -12.57 11.47 3.80
N THR A 135 -12.86 11.08 2.56
CA THR A 135 -13.42 11.93 1.52
C THR A 135 -14.79 11.38 1.15
N VAL A 136 -15.84 12.20 1.28
CA VAL A 136 -17.21 11.83 0.91
C VAL A 136 -17.55 12.48 -0.43
N LEU A 137 -18.00 11.70 -1.42
CA LEU A 137 -18.42 12.18 -2.73
C LEU A 137 -19.84 11.72 -3.06
N GLN A 138 -20.75 12.65 -3.31
CA GLN A 138 -22.07 12.37 -3.87
C GLN A 138 -21.98 11.92 -5.34
N PRO A 139 -23.03 11.30 -5.91
CA PRO A 139 -23.08 11.00 -7.34
C PRO A 139 -22.78 12.24 -8.20
N GLY A 140 -21.77 12.14 -9.06
CA GLY A 140 -21.31 13.23 -9.93
C GLY A 140 -20.33 14.22 -9.28
N GLU A 141 -20.14 14.17 -7.96
CA GLU A 141 -19.19 15.02 -7.24
C GLU A 141 -17.75 14.60 -7.53
N ASN A 142 -16.83 15.55 -7.38
CA ASN A 142 -15.41 15.30 -7.53
C ASN A 142 -14.57 16.02 -6.47
N LYS A 143 -13.36 15.50 -6.25
CA LYS A 143 -12.34 16.10 -5.40
C LYS A 143 -11.02 16.13 -6.15
N THR A 144 -10.42 17.32 -6.23
CA THR A 144 -9.06 17.50 -6.72
C THR A 144 -8.08 17.63 -5.56
N VAL A 145 -6.97 16.90 -5.65
CA VAL A 145 -5.81 17.02 -4.76
C VAL A 145 -4.59 17.37 -5.63
N VAL A 146 -3.84 18.39 -5.22
CA VAL A 146 -2.57 18.74 -5.84
C VAL A 146 -1.46 18.19 -4.97
N HIS A 147 -0.68 17.28 -5.56
CA HIS A 147 0.42 16.58 -4.92
C HIS A 147 1.70 17.37 -5.14
N ASP A 148 2.32 17.81 -4.05
CA ASP A 148 3.70 18.32 -4.06
C ASP A 148 4.65 17.12 -4.02
N LEU A 149 5.37 16.87 -5.12
CA LEU A 149 6.31 15.76 -5.26
C LEU A 149 7.77 16.25 -5.23
N SER A 150 8.00 17.47 -4.74
CA SER A 150 9.33 18.05 -4.64
C SER A 150 10.29 17.15 -3.86
N GLY A 151 11.45 16.89 -4.47
CA GLY A 151 12.50 16.04 -3.89
C GLY A 151 12.20 14.54 -3.81
N MET A 152 11.07 14.09 -4.38
CA MET A 152 10.69 12.67 -4.37
C MET A 152 11.28 11.86 -5.52
N TYR A 153 11.38 12.44 -6.72
CA TYR A 153 11.75 11.68 -7.92
C TYR A 153 13.12 12.10 -8.45
N ASN A 154 13.92 11.11 -8.82
CA ASN A 154 15.17 11.32 -9.55
C ASN A 154 15.03 10.75 -10.96
N PHE A 155 15.08 11.64 -11.95
CA PHE A 155 14.96 11.30 -13.36
C PHE A 155 16.34 11.11 -13.98
N HIS A 156 16.53 10.04 -14.76
CA HIS A 156 17.83 9.71 -15.34
C HIS A 156 18.11 10.39 -16.68
N SER A 157 17.10 10.97 -17.32
CA SER A 157 17.22 11.62 -18.64
C SER A 157 16.14 12.69 -18.84
N PRO A 158 16.41 13.74 -19.65
CA PRO A 158 15.39 14.71 -20.01
C PRO A 158 14.45 14.13 -21.08
N GLY A 159 13.24 14.69 -21.18
CA GLY A 159 12.25 14.31 -22.19
C GLY A 159 10.90 13.92 -21.56
N GLY A 160 10.02 13.34 -22.38
CA GLY A 160 8.68 12.96 -21.96
C GLY A 160 8.67 11.72 -21.07
N TYR A 161 7.85 11.74 -20.02
CA TYR A 161 7.55 10.60 -19.16
C TYR A 161 6.04 10.42 -19.10
N THR A 162 5.58 9.17 -19.17
CA THR A 162 4.20 8.83 -18.87
C THR A 162 4.02 8.71 -17.36
N ILE A 163 2.97 9.33 -16.85
CA ILE A 163 2.55 9.20 -15.46
C ILE A 163 1.61 8.01 -15.34
N LYS A 164 1.92 7.10 -14.41
CA LYS A 164 1.08 5.97 -14.02
C LYS A 164 0.81 6.03 -12.53
N LEU A 165 -0.32 5.47 -12.09
CA LEU A 165 -0.57 5.25 -10.66
C LEU A 165 0.20 4.02 -10.20
N ALA A 166 0.81 4.10 -9.03
CA ALA A 166 1.32 2.92 -8.33
C ALA A 166 0.17 1.95 -8.02
N SER A 167 0.49 0.67 -7.86
CA SER A 167 -0.53 -0.39 -7.68
C SER A 167 -1.51 -0.11 -6.52
N PRO A 168 -1.07 0.34 -5.34
CA PRO A 168 -2.00 0.66 -4.24
C PRO A 168 -2.93 1.84 -4.58
N ALA A 169 -2.42 2.84 -5.32
CA ALA A 169 -3.15 4.06 -5.66
C ALA A 169 -4.29 3.86 -6.70
N GLN A 170 -4.47 2.64 -7.22
CA GLN A 170 -5.53 2.31 -8.19
C GLN A 170 -6.82 1.82 -7.52
N TYR A 171 -6.77 1.50 -6.23
CA TYR A 171 -7.89 0.97 -5.45
C TYR A 171 -8.22 1.94 -4.32
N PHE A 172 -9.50 2.01 -3.97
CA PHE A 172 -10.00 2.86 -2.89
C PHE A 172 -10.75 2.01 -1.89
N ASP A 173 -10.42 2.18 -0.62
CA ASP A 173 -11.19 1.59 0.47
C ASP A 173 -12.41 2.48 0.75
N VAL A 174 -13.60 1.92 0.52
CA VAL A 174 -14.89 2.58 0.72
C VAL A 174 -15.54 1.99 1.97
N VAL A 175 -15.93 2.85 2.90
CA VAL A 175 -16.71 2.46 4.08
C VAL A 175 -18.17 2.37 3.69
N GLU A 176 -18.73 1.17 3.80
CA GLU A 176 -20.12 0.86 3.51
C GLU A 176 -21.05 1.24 4.68
N ASP A 177 -22.35 1.30 4.43
CA ASP A 177 -23.37 1.67 5.43
C ASP A 177 -23.39 0.75 6.66
N ASP A 178 -22.94 -0.50 6.52
CA ASP A 178 -22.83 -1.47 7.62
C ASP A 178 -21.49 -1.39 8.37
N GLY A 179 -20.62 -0.44 8.01
CA GLY A 179 -19.29 -0.25 8.59
C GLY A 179 -18.21 -1.17 8.03
N SER A 180 -18.54 -2.07 7.10
CA SER A 180 -17.54 -2.86 6.39
C SER A 180 -16.76 -2.00 5.38
N ILE A 181 -15.58 -2.47 4.99
CA ILE A 181 -14.72 -1.79 4.01
C ILE A 181 -14.72 -2.63 2.73
N SER A 182 -15.08 -1.99 1.61
CA SER A 182 -14.96 -2.57 0.27
C SER A 182 -13.79 -1.94 -0.49
N SER A 183 -13.12 -2.73 -1.33
CA SER A 183 -12.06 -2.21 -2.22
C SER A 183 -12.66 -1.95 -3.59
N VAL A 184 -12.65 -0.69 -4.01
CA VAL A 184 -13.24 -0.22 -5.27
C VAL A 184 -12.12 0.23 -6.21
N PRO A 185 -11.91 -0.44 -7.36
CA PRO A 185 -10.96 0.04 -8.36
C PRO A 185 -11.49 1.32 -9.00
N ALA A 186 -10.60 2.27 -9.32
CA ALA A 186 -10.96 3.40 -10.15
C ALA A 186 -10.47 3.26 -11.58
N THR A 187 -11.28 3.76 -12.51
CA THR A 187 -10.89 3.83 -13.92
C THR A 187 -10.04 5.08 -14.13
N LEU A 188 -8.80 4.92 -14.58
CA LEU A 188 -7.98 6.04 -15.01
C LEU A 188 -8.51 6.56 -16.35
N THR A 189 -8.93 7.83 -16.37
CA THR A 189 -9.25 8.54 -17.61
C THR A 189 -8.24 9.65 -17.81
N THR A 190 -7.50 9.60 -18.90
CA THR A 190 -6.86 10.80 -19.43
C THR A 190 -8.00 11.70 -19.94
N GLY A 191 -7.99 12.99 -19.61
CA GLY A 191 -8.94 13.92 -20.27
C GLY A 191 -8.78 13.81 -21.79
N GLU A 192 -9.74 14.34 -22.57
CA GLU A 192 -9.90 14.19 -24.03
C GLU A 192 -8.66 14.43 -24.95
N ALA A 193 -7.48 14.75 -24.40
CA ALA A 193 -6.21 14.74 -25.10
C ALA A 193 -5.25 13.67 -24.55
N GLU A 194 -4.73 12.82 -25.45
CA GLU A 194 -3.69 11.79 -25.20
C GLU A 194 -2.43 12.33 -24.49
N ASN A 195 -2.24 13.65 -24.42
CA ASN A 195 -1.07 14.32 -23.83
C ASN A 195 -1.21 14.70 -22.34
N THR A 196 -2.37 14.52 -21.69
CA THR A 196 -2.59 14.97 -20.30
C THR A 196 -1.84 14.18 -19.23
N SER A 197 -1.32 12.99 -19.58
CA SER A 197 -0.51 12.13 -18.70
C SER A 197 0.97 12.11 -19.07
N ILE A 198 1.41 12.97 -20.00
CA ILE A 198 2.81 13.12 -20.35
C ILE A 198 3.37 14.34 -19.63
N LEU A 199 4.43 14.14 -18.85
CA LEU A 199 5.22 15.21 -18.25
C LEU A 199 6.55 15.32 -18.97
N ASN A 200 6.92 16.52 -19.42
CA ASN A 200 8.22 16.77 -20.01
C ASN A 200 9.23 17.21 -18.94
N ILE A 201 10.29 16.44 -18.77
CA ILE A 201 11.35 16.67 -17.79
C ILE A 201 12.49 17.46 -18.47
N PRO A 202 12.75 18.73 -18.09
CA PRO A 202 13.88 19.48 -18.62
C PRO A 202 15.21 19.05 -17.98
N VAL A 203 16.33 19.49 -18.55
CA VAL A 203 17.67 19.24 -17.99
C VAL A 203 17.80 19.76 -16.55
N GLY A 204 17.18 20.90 -16.22
CA GLY A 204 17.19 21.46 -14.87
C GLY A 204 16.50 20.58 -13.82
N ALA A 205 15.55 19.73 -14.23
CA ALA A 205 14.86 18.78 -13.36
C ALA A 205 15.67 17.52 -13.05
N LEU A 206 16.84 17.34 -13.68
CA LEU A 206 17.77 16.23 -13.40
C LEU A 206 18.75 16.56 -12.26
N LEU A 207 18.69 17.78 -11.74
CA LEU A 207 19.53 18.21 -10.63
C LEU A 207 19.10 17.52 -9.34
N THR A 208 19.99 17.46 -8.35
CA THR A 208 19.60 17.08 -7.00
C THR A 208 18.70 18.15 -6.39
N SER A 209 17.57 17.70 -5.85
CA SER A 209 16.66 18.54 -5.07
C SER A 209 17.39 19.27 -3.94
N LYS A 210 17.13 20.57 -3.77
CA LYS A 210 17.70 21.37 -2.68
C LYS A 210 16.86 21.25 -1.41
N LYS A 211 15.55 21.05 -1.58
CA LYS A 211 14.62 20.79 -0.47
C LYS A 211 14.79 19.37 0.08
N GLY A 212 15.12 18.40 -0.77
CA GLY A 212 15.03 16.97 -0.47
C GLY A 212 13.59 16.56 -0.12
N LEU A 213 13.45 15.41 0.53
CA LEU A 213 12.17 15.02 1.13
C LEU A 213 11.96 15.83 2.42
N ILE A 214 11.43 17.04 2.26
CA ILE A 214 10.84 17.90 3.29
C ILE A 214 9.42 18.24 2.81
N ASN A 215 8.48 18.50 3.71
CA ASN A 215 7.03 18.59 3.44
C ASN A 215 6.32 17.23 3.41
N THR A 216 6.03 16.66 4.59
CA THR A 216 5.16 15.48 4.72
C THR A 216 3.67 15.82 4.53
N GLY A 217 3.33 17.08 4.23
CA GLY A 217 1.96 17.58 4.33
C GLY A 217 1.57 18.01 5.75
N ILE A 218 2.55 18.10 6.68
CA ILE A 218 2.38 18.55 8.06
C ILE A 218 3.29 19.77 8.30
N ALA A 219 2.73 20.98 8.20
CA ALA A 219 3.48 22.24 8.25
C ALA A 219 4.32 22.46 9.54
N SER A 220 3.95 21.83 10.65
CA SER A 220 4.72 21.92 11.92
C SER A 220 6.06 21.18 11.85
N ILE A 221 6.13 20.09 11.08
CA ILE A 221 7.29 19.19 11.01
C ILE A 221 8.32 19.73 10.00
N ASP A 222 7.86 20.43 8.97
CA ASP A 222 8.72 20.99 7.92
C ASP A 222 9.66 22.09 8.43
N ASN A 223 9.22 22.84 9.44
CA ASN A 223 10.05 23.85 10.10
C ASN A 223 11.19 23.22 10.94
N LEU A 224 11.03 21.97 11.41
CA LEU A 224 12.03 21.25 12.19
C LEU A 224 13.08 20.54 11.31
N ALA A 225 12.68 20.02 10.15
CA ALA A 225 13.58 19.33 9.22
C ALA A 225 14.70 20.24 8.68
N LEU A 226 14.42 21.54 8.52
CA LEU A 226 15.40 22.55 8.08
C LEU A 226 16.47 22.90 9.14
N LEU A 227 16.24 22.56 10.42
CA LEU A 227 17.14 22.90 11.53
C LEU A 227 18.11 21.77 11.90
N HIS A 228 17.93 20.55 11.38
CA HIS A 228 18.65 19.35 11.83
C HIS A 228 19.91 19.00 11.01
N SER A 229 20.28 19.75 9.98
CA SER A 229 21.50 19.48 9.19
C SER A 229 22.83 19.64 9.95
N ASN A 230 22.81 20.04 11.24
CA ASN A 230 24.00 20.37 12.02
C ASN A 230 24.10 19.67 13.41
N ARG A 231 23.49 18.50 13.62
CA ARG A 231 23.75 17.75 14.87
C ARG A 231 24.99 16.87 14.76
N MET A 232 26.01 17.24 15.52
CA MET A 232 27.20 16.42 15.80
C MET A 232 26.80 15.05 16.34
N ILE A 233 27.43 13.99 15.83
CA ILE A 233 27.33 12.60 16.29
C ILE A 233 27.64 12.55 17.79
N ARG A 234 26.62 12.33 18.64
CA ARG A 234 26.79 12.00 20.06
C ARG A 234 26.58 10.49 20.25
N ARG A 235 27.31 9.93 21.22
CA ARG A 235 27.49 8.48 21.46
C ARG A 235 26.16 7.70 21.54
N ALA A 236 26.18 6.51 20.93
CA ALA A 236 25.21 5.44 21.09
C ALA A 236 25.02 5.08 22.58
N GLY A 237 23.76 4.98 23.04
CA GLY A 237 23.45 4.50 24.38
C GLY A 237 22.02 4.68 24.90
N SER A 238 21.16 5.46 24.25
CA SER A 238 19.74 5.56 24.60
C SER A 238 18.92 6.03 23.40
N SER A 239 17.75 5.44 23.18
CA SER A 239 16.77 5.94 22.20
C SER A 239 16.57 7.44 22.40
N GLU A 240 16.92 8.24 21.40
CA GLU A 240 16.70 9.70 21.48
C GLU A 240 15.21 9.96 21.26
N PHE A 241 14.62 10.76 22.14
CA PHE A 241 13.21 11.15 22.06
C PHE A 241 13.11 12.62 21.67
N ASN A 242 12.37 12.92 20.62
CA ASN A 242 12.07 14.29 20.20
C ASN A 242 10.58 14.59 20.39
N ASN A 243 10.26 15.71 21.05
CA ASN A 243 8.88 16.15 21.32
C ASN A 243 7.99 15.11 22.05
N CYS A 244 8.58 14.21 22.84
CA CYS A 244 7.85 13.19 23.60
C CYS A 244 7.74 13.53 25.09
N SER A 245 6.53 13.47 25.67
CA SER A 245 6.31 13.53 27.12
C SER A 245 6.94 12.33 27.84
N ASP A 246 7.14 12.43 29.15
CA ASP A 246 7.69 11.32 29.95
C ASP A 246 6.84 10.05 29.86
N GLU A 247 5.51 10.19 29.81
CA GLU A 247 4.56 9.09 29.60
C GLU A 247 4.70 8.48 28.21
N GLN A 248 4.81 9.30 27.16
CA GLN A 248 5.05 8.82 25.80
C GLN A 248 6.38 8.06 25.73
N GLN A 249 7.45 8.60 26.30
CA GLN A 249 8.75 7.91 26.35
C GLN A 249 8.66 6.57 27.08
N LYS A 250 7.92 6.49 28.19
CA LYS A 250 7.69 5.23 28.89
C LYS A 250 6.93 4.23 28.01
N SER A 251 5.85 4.67 27.37
CA SER A 251 5.07 3.81 26.47
C SER A 251 5.89 3.31 25.28
N VAL A 252 6.77 4.15 24.72
CA VAL A 252 7.67 3.74 23.63
C VAL A 252 8.71 2.74 24.12
N ARG A 253 9.33 2.95 25.29
CA ARG A 253 10.27 1.99 25.88
C ARG A 253 9.65 0.61 26.10
N GLU A 254 8.38 0.55 26.49
CA GLU A 254 7.63 -0.70 26.61
C GLU A 254 7.41 -1.36 25.23
N GLY A 255 7.03 -0.57 24.21
CA GLY A 255 6.92 -1.04 22.82
C GLY A 255 8.25 -1.56 22.27
N VAL A 256 9.35 -0.84 22.47
CA VAL A 256 10.71 -1.25 22.05
C VAL A 256 11.11 -2.57 22.69
N LYS A 257 10.86 -2.75 24.00
CA LYS A 257 11.14 -4.01 24.70
C LYS A 257 10.38 -5.17 24.08
N ALA A 258 9.10 -4.98 23.77
CA ALA A 258 8.27 -6.00 23.13
C ALA A 258 8.69 -6.27 21.66
N ALA A 259 9.02 -5.23 20.89
CA ALA A 259 9.51 -5.34 19.52
C ALA A 259 10.80 -6.17 19.42
N LYS A 260 11.72 -6.01 20.39
CA LYS A 260 12.93 -6.84 20.49
C LYS A 260 12.60 -8.33 20.69
N GLU A 261 11.63 -8.62 21.56
CA GLU A 261 11.19 -10.00 21.81
C GLU A 261 10.50 -10.60 20.57
N TYR A 262 9.64 -9.81 19.91
CA TYR A 262 9.03 -10.16 18.62
C TYR A 262 10.07 -10.49 17.55
N ASN A 263 11.06 -9.63 17.34
CA ASN A 263 12.11 -9.88 16.37
C ASN A 263 12.98 -11.10 16.75
N LYS A 264 13.29 -11.28 18.03
CA LYS A 264 14.01 -12.47 18.50
C LYS A 264 13.25 -13.75 18.18
N ASN A 265 11.96 -13.82 18.50
CA ASN A 265 11.12 -14.99 18.21
C ASN A 265 11.00 -15.25 16.70
N ALA A 266 10.97 -14.19 15.88
CA ALA A 266 10.99 -14.31 14.43
C ALA A 266 12.30 -14.93 13.92
N VAL A 267 13.45 -14.46 14.39
CA VAL A 267 14.76 -15.04 14.03
C VAL A 267 14.86 -16.50 14.48
N ASP A 268 14.41 -16.82 15.70
CA ASP A 268 14.43 -18.18 16.23
C ASP A 268 13.51 -19.13 15.42
N TYR A 269 12.36 -18.64 14.93
CA TYR A 269 11.46 -19.39 14.06
C TYR A 269 12.14 -19.84 12.76
N PHE A 270 13.00 -18.98 12.16
CA PHE A 270 13.75 -19.33 10.94
C PHE A 270 14.86 -20.38 11.15
N ASN A 271 15.15 -20.76 12.39
CA ASN A 271 16.03 -21.89 12.71
C ASN A 271 15.27 -23.22 12.86
N GLY A 272 13.93 -23.17 12.86
CA GLY A 272 13.04 -24.32 12.97
C GLY A 272 12.45 -24.79 11.64
N THR A 273 11.33 -25.51 11.70
CA THR A 273 10.55 -25.90 10.52
C THR A 273 9.55 -24.81 10.19
N LEU A 274 9.61 -24.25 8.97
CA LEU A 274 8.68 -23.21 8.53
C LEU A 274 7.31 -23.81 8.21
N GLY A 275 6.25 -23.20 8.71
CA GLY A 275 4.88 -23.66 8.60
C GLY A 275 3.85 -22.59 8.25
N ALA A 276 2.70 -22.68 8.92
CA ALA A 276 1.52 -21.86 8.63
C ALA A 276 1.80 -20.37 8.90
N ARG A 277 2.60 -20.06 9.92
CA ARG A 277 2.99 -18.68 10.24
C ARG A 277 3.68 -17.99 9.07
N TYR A 278 4.65 -18.65 8.42
CA TYR A 278 5.32 -18.09 7.24
C TYR A 278 4.36 -17.96 6.07
N THR A 279 3.69 -19.07 5.72
CA THR A 279 2.89 -19.13 4.49
C THR A 279 1.68 -18.20 4.51
N ASN A 280 1.14 -17.89 5.70
CA ASN A 280 0.03 -16.96 5.84
C ASN A 280 0.43 -15.51 5.47
N TRP A 281 1.66 -15.08 5.77
CA TRP A 281 2.09 -13.68 5.59
C TRP A 281 3.02 -13.46 4.38
N PHE A 282 3.70 -14.51 3.93
CA PHE A 282 4.70 -14.43 2.86
C PHE A 282 4.46 -15.39 1.69
N GLY A 283 3.38 -16.19 1.73
CA GLY A 283 2.99 -17.10 0.67
C GLY A 283 3.81 -18.40 0.64
N ALA A 284 3.73 -19.12 -0.47
CA ALA A 284 4.36 -20.45 -0.60
C ALA A 284 5.89 -20.38 -0.36
N LEU A 285 6.40 -21.40 0.34
CA LEU A 285 7.83 -21.54 0.65
C LEU A 285 8.66 -21.57 -0.64
N ALA A 286 9.65 -20.68 -0.70
CA ALA A 286 10.66 -20.61 -1.74
C ALA A 286 11.97 -20.10 -1.14
N ASP A 287 13.08 -20.78 -1.37
CA ASP A 287 14.36 -20.55 -0.66
C ASP A 287 14.84 -19.09 -0.76
N ASN A 288 14.68 -18.45 -1.92
CA ASN A 288 15.05 -17.04 -2.08
C ASN A 288 14.21 -16.11 -1.18
N ARG A 289 12.89 -16.32 -1.13
CA ARG A 289 11.96 -15.53 -0.33
C ARG A 289 12.12 -15.76 1.16
N THR A 290 12.42 -16.99 1.58
CA THR A 290 12.67 -17.30 2.99
C THR A 290 13.95 -16.62 3.47
N GLU A 291 15.01 -16.63 2.67
CA GLU A 291 16.27 -15.96 3.03
C GLU A 291 16.16 -14.42 3.01
N ILE A 292 15.33 -13.84 2.14
CA ILE A 292 15.02 -12.39 2.17
C ILE A 292 14.41 -12.01 3.51
N VAL A 293 13.31 -12.65 3.91
CA VAL A 293 12.60 -12.34 5.16
C VAL A 293 13.48 -12.61 6.38
N LYS A 294 14.21 -13.73 6.39
CA LYS A 294 15.18 -14.04 7.44
C LYS A 294 16.26 -12.97 7.54
N GLY A 295 16.75 -12.50 6.40
CA GLY A 295 17.71 -11.41 6.29
C GLY A 295 17.19 -10.11 6.90
N HIS A 296 15.93 -9.75 6.65
CA HIS A 296 15.31 -8.56 7.23
C HIS A 296 15.29 -8.60 8.77
N PHE A 297 14.78 -9.69 9.37
CA PHE A 297 14.74 -9.82 10.84
C PHE A 297 16.14 -9.94 11.48
N THR A 298 17.07 -10.60 10.78
CA THR A 298 18.47 -10.64 11.20
C THR A 298 19.08 -9.24 11.20
N ASN A 299 18.87 -8.46 10.13
CA ASN A 299 19.36 -7.09 10.01
C ASN A 299 18.72 -6.13 11.00
N LEU A 300 17.50 -6.42 11.46
CA LEU A 300 16.78 -5.66 12.48
C LEU A 300 17.30 -5.94 13.90
N THR A 301 17.95 -7.09 14.11
CA THR A 301 18.58 -7.45 15.39
C THR A 301 19.58 -6.38 15.82
N ASP A 302 19.54 -5.99 17.09
CA ASP A 302 20.32 -4.92 17.71
C ASP A 302 20.13 -3.49 17.13
N LYS A 303 19.43 -3.32 16.00
CA LYS A 303 19.09 -2.00 15.45
C LYS A 303 17.84 -1.38 16.08
N ILE A 304 16.91 -2.19 16.58
CA ILE A 304 15.70 -1.68 17.27
C ILE A 304 16.06 -0.73 18.42
N GLU A 305 17.16 -0.98 19.16
CA GLU A 305 17.61 -0.12 20.26
C GLU A 305 18.22 1.21 19.79
N GLN A 306 18.62 1.29 18.52
CA GLN A 306 19.20 2.49 17.91
C GLN A 306 18.14 3.47 17.43
N PHE A 307 16.87 3.05 17.36
CA PHE A 307 15.77 3.91 16.92
C PHE A 307 15.63 5.16 17.79
N GLU A 308 15.45 6.27 17.09
CA GLU A 308 15.08 7.56 17.66
C GLU A 308 13.60 7.79 17.38
N PHE A 309 12.87 8.33 18.36
CA PHE A 309 11.42 8.48 18.27
C PHE A 309 11.02 9.94 18.33
N ASP A 310 10.29 10.38 17.32
CA ASP A 310 9.71 11.71 17.24
C ASP A 310 8.20 11.63 17.49
N CYS A 311 7.70 12.35 18.49
CA CYS A 311 6.28 12.33 18.89
C CYS A 311 5.49 13.56 18.39
N SER A 312 6.01 14.31 17.41
CA SER A 312 5.38 15.54 16.90
C SER A 312 4.21 15.29 15.93
N CYS A 313 4.03 14.07 15.44
CA CYS A 313 2.91 13.76 14.56
C CYS A 313 1.61 13.61 15.36
N ASP A 314 0.56 14.31 14.93
CA ASP A 314 -0.75 14.35 15.60
C ASP A 314 -1.88 13.70 14.79
N LYS A 315 -1.57 13.09 13.63
CA LYS A 315 -2.54 12.43 12.76
C LYS A 315 -3.23 11.26 13.47
N PRO A 316 -4.55 11.31 13.71
CA PRO A 316 -5.23 10.36 14.60
C PRO A 316 -5.44 8.97 14.00
N ASP A 317 -5.40 8.85 12.67
CA ASP A 317 -5.58 7.64 11.86
C ASP A 317 -4.28 6.95 11.45
N THR A 318 -3.16 7.60 11.70
CA THR A 318 -1.83 7.14 11.33
C THR A 318 -1.11 6.62 12.58
N PHE A 319 -0.41 5.50 12.47
CA PHE A 319 0.38 4.95 13.56
C PHE A 319 1.75 5.58 13.60
N ALA A 320 2.48 5.50 12.50
CA ALA A 320 3.83 6.03 12.40
C ALA A 320 4.21 6.27 10.94
N TYR A 321 5.37 6.87 10.73
CA TYR A 321 6.03 6.92 9.43
C TYR A 321 7.55 7.02 9.57
N VAL A 322 8.27 6.69 8.49
CA VAL A 322 9.72 6.88 8.38
C VAL A 322 10.14 7.48 7.05
N TYR A 323 11.35 8.02 7.04
CA TYR A 323 12.13 8.25 5.82
C TYR A 323 13.09 7.07 5.64
N PRO A 324 12.89 6.19 4.63
CA PRO A 324 13.69 4.96 4.48
C PRO A 324 15.21 5.18 4.45
N THR A 325 15.67 6.33 3.92
CA THR A 325 17.08 6.71 3.79
C THR A 325 17.65 7.42 5.03
N ARG A 326 16.84 7.69 6.06
CA ARG A 326 17.23 8.42 7.28
C ARG A 326 17.07 7.56 8.53
N PHE A 327 17.73 6.41 8.54
CA PHE A 327 17.93 5.66 9.78
C PHE A 327 18.63 6.57 10.82
N PRO A 328 18.21 6.58 12.10
CA PRO A 328 17.29 5.63 12.75
C PRO A 328 15.92 6.21 13.18
N THR A 329 15.45 7.32 12.60
CA THR A 329 14.31 8.08 13.16
C THR A 329 12.94 7.53 12.74
N VAL A 330 12.07 7.25 13.72
CA VAL A 330 10.66 6.84 13.57
C VAL A 330 9.74 7.93 14.11
N TYR A 331 8.77 8.38 13.32
CA TYR A 331 7.81 9.40 13.71
C TYR A 331 6.50 8.75 14.14
N LEU A 332 6.09 8.96 15.38
CA LEU A 332 4.93 8.31 16.00
C LEU A 332 3.72 9.27 15.98
N CYS A 333 2.60 8.77 15.49
CA CYS A 333 1.37 9.50 15.26
C CYS A 333 0.25 9.08 16.23
N GLY A 334 -0.96 9.62 16.06
CA GLY A 334 -2.08 9.49 16.99
C GLY A 334 -2.58 8.07 17.22
N ALA A 335 -2.58 7.20 16.21
CA ALA A 335 -3.07 5.83 16.35
C ALA A 335 -2.12 4.96 17.18
N PHE A 336 -0.80 5.20 17.10
CA PHE A 336 0.20 4.48 17.90
C PHE A 336 -0.06 4.61 19.40
N TRP A 337 -0.45 5.79 19.87
CA TRP A 337 -0.71 6.00 21.30
C TRP A 337 -1.88 5.19 21.83
N LYS A 338 -2.89 4.94 20.97
CA LYS A 338 -4.09 4.15 21.29
C LYS A 338 -3.85 2.63 21.16
N ALA A 339 -2.83 2.23 20.41
CA ALA A 339 -2.49 0.83 20.18
C ALA A 339 -2.09 0.09 21.47
N PRO A 340 -2.38 -1.20 21.61
CA PRO A 340 -1.86 -2.00 22.70
C PRO A 340 -0.34 -2.17 22.57
N THR A 341 0.36 -2.51 23.66
CA THR A 341 1.82 -2.73 23.58
C THR A 341 2.19 -3.97 22.74
N ASN A 342 1.35 -5.01 22.78
CA ASN A 342 1.49 -6.28 22.06
C ASN A 342 0.13 -6.68 21.45
N GLY A 343 0.12 -7.70 20.59
CA GLY A 343 -1.07 -8.18 19.89
C GLY A 343 -1.14 -7.60 18.48
N THR A 344 -2.32 -7.59 17.86
CA THR A 344 -2.52 -7.06 16.50
C THR A 344 -2.43 -5.54 16.44
N ASP A 345 -1.72 -5.03 15.43
CA ASP A 345 -1.51 -3.59 15.18
C ASP A 345 -1.03 -2.87 16.44
N SER A 346 -0.03 -3.46 17.09
CA SER A 346 0.49 -3.07 18.38
C SER A 346 1.65 -2.08 18.28
N LYS A 347 1.99 -1.41 19.39
CA LYS A 347 3.19 -0.57 19.46
C LYS A 347 4.45 -1.35 19.08
N ALA A 348 4.56 -2.60 19.52
CA ALA A 348 5.68 -3.47 19.17
C ALA A 348 5.71 -3.85 17.68
N GLY A 349 4.54 -4.19 17.12
CA GLY A 349 4.37 -4.46 15.70
C GLY A 349 4.72 -3.25 14.84
N THR A 350 4.18 -2.07 15.16
CA THR A 350 4.49 -0.81 14.48
C THR A 350 5.98 -0.50 14.49
N ILE A 351 6.69 -0.72 15.61
CA ILE A 351 8.15 -0.49 15.66
C ILE A 351 8.90 -1.45 14.72
N VAL A 352 8.46 -2.71 14.61
CA VAL A 352 9.05 -3.66 13.65
C VAL A 352 8.71 -3.25 12.22
N HIS A 353 7.46 -2.90 11.93
CA HIS A 353 6.99 -2.41 10.64
C HIS A 353 7.87 -1.28 10.12
N GLU A 354 7.94 -0.19 10.88
CA GLU A 354 8.73 1.00 10.53
C GLU A 354 10.22 0.68 10.42
N GLY A 355 10.71 -0.23 11.27
CA GLY A 355 12.08 -0.71 11.20
C GLY A 355 12.42 -1.41 9.89
N THR A 356 11.50 -2.16 9.29
CA THR A 356 11.76 -2.89 8.03
C THR A 356 11.92 -1.96 6.82
N HIS A 357 11.32 -0.77 6.85
CA HIS A 357 11.40 0.20 5.76
C HIS A 357 12.80 0.79 5.57
N PHE A 358 13.64 0.84 6.62
CA PHE A 358 14.96 1.44 6.49
C PHE A 358 15.83 0.67 5.49
N VAL A 359 16.57 1.42 4.67
CA VAL A 359 17.36 0.86 3.55
C VAL A 359 18.41 -0.13 4.03
N ASN A 360 18.98 0.11 5.21
CA ASN A 360 19.99 -0.77 5.82
C ASN A 360 19.39 -1.99 6.56
N ILE A 361 18.07 -2.22 6.49
CA ILE A 361 17.38 -3.35 7.13
C ILE A 361 16.73 -4.24 6.08
N GLY A 362 15.70 -3.74 5.41
CA GLY A 362 14.91 -4.53 4.45
C GLY A 362 14.40 -3.73 3.25
N SER A 363 14.36 -2.39 3.33
CA SER A 363 13.76 -1.55 2.28
C SER A 363 12.36 -2.01 1.88
N THR A 364 11.56 -2.45 2.86
CA THR A 364 10.17 -2.85 2.61
C THR A 364 9.34 -1.64 2.16
N ASP A 365 8.26 -1.90 1.44
CA ASP A 365 7.25 -0.95 1.01
C ASP A 365 5.91 -1.22 1.74
N ASP A 366 4.97 -0.31 1.53
CA ASP A 366 3.57 -0.42 1.96
C ASP A 366 2.68 -0.85 0.80
N TYR A 367 2.82 -2.10 0.35
CA TYR A 367 2.02 -2.62 -0.77
C TYR A 367 0.56 -2.91 -0.40
N ALA A 368 0.32 -3.25 0.87
CA ALA A 368 -1.02 -3.50 1.41
C ALA A 368 -1.05 -3.25 2.91
N TYR A 369 -2.13 -2.61 3.38
CA TYR A 369 -2.39 -2.39 4.81
C TYR A 369 -3.44 -3.35 5.39
N GLY A 370 -3.32 -3.64 6.68
CA GLY A 370 -4.24 -4.49 7.43
C GLY A 370 -3.98 -5.98 7.22
N GLN A 371 -4.34 -6.81 8.20
CA GLN A 371 -4.18 -8.28 8.12
C GLN A 371 -4.83 -8.87 6.87
N SER A 372 -6.03 -8.39 6.50
CA SER A 372 -6.73 -8.84 5.29
C SER A 372 -5.96 -8.50 4.01
N GLY A 373 -5.40 -7.29 3.92
CA GLY A 373 -4.60 -6.85 2.78
C GLY A 373 -3.29 -7.63 2.67
N ALA A 374 -2.54 -7.75 3.76
CA ALA A 374 -1.28 -8.52 3.82
C ALA A 374 -1.50 -10.00 3.49
N LYS A 375 -2.57 -10.62 3.99
CA LYS A 375 -2.93 -12.02 3.68
C LYS A 375 -3.37 -12.22 2.22
N ASN A 376 -4.10 -11.26 1.65
CA ASN A 376 -4.42 -11.31 0.23
C ASN A 376 -3.16 -11.20 -0.62
N LEU A 377 -2.26 -10.26 -0.26
CA LEU A 377 -0.99 -10.06 -0.93
C LEU A 377 -0.11 -11.31 -0.89
N SER A 378 -0.04 -12.02 0.25
CA SER A 378 0.71 -13.28 0.37
C SER A 378 0.22 -14.38 -0.57
N SER A 379 -1.05 -14.33 -0.98
CA SER A 379 -1.65 -15.27 -1.91
C SER A 379 -1.56 -14.82 -3.38
N SER A 380 -1.71 -13.52 -3.64
CA SER A 380 -1.75 -12.97 -5.00
C SER A 380 -0.40 -12.58 -5.57
N ASP A 381 0.52 -12.09 -4.72
CA ASP A 381 1.84 -11.61 -5.09
C ASP A 381 2.84 -11.82 -3.93
N PRO A 382 3.33 -13.05 -3.74
CA PRO A 382 4.24 -13.35 -2.64
C PRO A 382 5.59 -12.61 -2.72
N ASP A 383 6.00 -12.17 -3.92
CA ASP A 383 7.23 -11.40 -4.11
C ASP A 383 7.10 -10.00 -3.53
N ARG A 384 5.91 -9.38 -3.63
CA ARG A 384 5.58 -8.17 -2.87
C ARG A 384 5.33 -8.44 -1.40
N ALA A 385 4.74 -9.58 -1.04
CA ALA A 385 4.46 -9.91 0.36
C ALA A 385 5.73 -9.97 1.23
N VAL A 386 6.83 -10.53 0.70
CA VAL A 386 8.13 -10.52 1.41
C VAL A 386 8.82 -9.17 1.44
N MET A 387 8.27 -8.18 0.74
CA MET A 387 8.73 -6.79 0.74
C MET A 387 7.66 -5.85 1.33
N ASN A 388 6.59 -6.36 1.95
CA ASN A 388 5.52 -5.57 2.56
C ASN A 388 5.75 -5.44 4.08
N ALA A 389 5.78 -4.23 4.62
CA ALA A 389 6.07 -4.03 6.04
C ALA A 389 4.99 -4.62 6.96
N ASP A 390 3.71 -4.48 6.62
CA ASP A 390 2.60 -5.10 7.37
C ASP A 390 2.69 -6.63 7.41
N SER A 391 3.21 -7.26 6.35
CA SER A 391 3.45 -8.72 6.37
C SER A 391 4.51 -9.11 7.41
N HIS A 392 5.53 -8.27 7.62
CA HIS A 392 6.53 -8.50 8.67
C HIS A 392 5.96 -8.24 10.06
N GLU A 393 5.19 -7.16 10.23
CA GLU A 393 4.48 -6.86 11.47
C GLU A 393 3.60 -8.03 11.91
N TYR A 394 2.67 -8.46 11.06
CA TYR A 394 1.74 -9.51 11.45
C TYR A 394 2.43 -10.87 11.63
N PHE A 395 3.54 -11.11 10.91
CA PHE A 395 4.38 -12.27 11.18
C PHE A 395 4.98 -12.23 12.58
N VAL A 396 5.54 -11.10 13.03
CA VAL A 396 6.15 -11.01 14.37
C VAL A 396 5.14 -10.93 15.50
N GLU A 397 4.00 -10.29 15.28
CA GLU A 397 2.90 -10.21 16.25
C GLU A 397 2.29 -11.59 16.52
N ASN A 398 2.19 -12.41 15.46
CA ASN A 398 1.63 -13.77 15.47
C ASN A 398 0.34 -13.86 16.29
N TYR A 399 -0.62 -12.97 16.01
CA TYR A 399 -1.88 -12.86 16.73
C TYR A 399 -3.07 -12.90 15.77
N PRO A 400 -3.96 -13.92 15.86
CA PRO A 400 -3.82 -15.13 16.70
C PRO A 400 -2.62 -15.99 16.29
N HIS A 401 -2.16 -16.85 17.21
CA HIS A 401 -0.97 -17.69 17.01
C HIS A 401 -1.12 -18.64 15.82
N LEU A 402 -0.12 -18.65 14.96
CA LEU A 402 0.12 -19.63 13.91
C LEU A 402 1.44 -20.37 14.19
N ASP A 403 1.44 -21.67 13.95
CA ASP A 403 2.60 -22.56 14.11
C ASP A 403 3.64 -22.42 12.98
#